data_AF-A0A0R1JL23-F1
#
_entry.id   AF-A0A0R1JL23-F1
#
_cell.length_a   1.000
_cell.length_b   1.000
_cell.length_c   1.000
_cell.angle_alpha   90.00
_cell.angle_beta   90.00
_cell.angle_gamma   90.00
#
_symmetry.space_group_name_H-M   'P 1'
#
loop_
_entity.id
_entity.type
_entity.pdbx_description
1 polymer ?
#
loop_
_entity_poly.entity_id
_entity_poly.type
_entity_poly.pdbx_seq_one_letter_code
_entity_poly.pdbx_strand_id
1 'polypeptide(L)'
;MEPLAAKFGRGLYRLRIQRGMSRKQAAAASDLSLNALSSIENGTALVKLDTLLRLVQVYGVAFDQFVAELEAKPVRAAGAATRAVASDARFFVLDTKGAVRENHYADQDFVAYSWDPKRFGKVRQGDWLIYRRPQKASETGSWYLFGAGQIGPITALPDGRVSAQIVHPFPFPHYLLADQDLADFVWAFKPRTRPDWQRFFNQYGMTEIKRADFEQLLALAQVPADAALLQEGGALYRQISAGQYLLTEREETVLGRVGQTVLAERVKANYAYRCAVTGINTRALLVASHIIPWRVDAQKRLDPGNVICLSPLWDRAFDQGLVTFTPEDKRVVLSPAIRRDHALTALLAPYEHRKLNLPGQFVPEATALAYHNQHIFQA
;
A
#
# COMPACT_ATOMS: atom_id res chain seq x y z
N MET A 1 9.91 20.00 27.76
CA MET A 1 10.55 20.54 26.55
C MET A 1 10.90 19.39 25.64
N GLU A 2 10.68 19.53 24.34
CA GLU A 2 11.07 18.49 23.38
C GLU A 2 12.60 18.35 23.32
N PRO A 3 13.16 17.13 23.30
CA PRO A 3 14.58 16.92 23.06
C PRO A 3 15.03 17.53 21.73
N LEU A 4 16.16 18.26 21.73
CA LEU A 4 16.68 18.95 20.55
C LEU A 4 16.88 18.00 19.35
N ALA A 5 17.37 16.78 19.61
CA ALA A 5 17.53 15.74 18.59
C ALA A 5 16.19 15.37 17.91
N ALA A 6 15.11 15.27 18.68
CA ALA A 6 13.79 14.99 18.14
C ALA A 6 13.23 16.17 17.32
N LYS A 7 13.46 17.41 17.76
CA LYS A 7 12.98 18.62 17.05
C LYS A 7 13.60 18.71 15.66
N PHE A 8 14.93 18.62 15.58
CA PHE A 8 15.66 18.68 14.32
C PHE A 8 15.43 17.45 13.44
N GLY A 9 15.41 16.25 14.04
CA GLY A 9 15.15 15.00 13.32
C GLY A 9 13.81 15.01 12.57
N ARG A 10 12.74 15.44 13.25
CA ARG A 10 11.40 15.53 12.62
C ARG A 10 11.32 16.59 11.53
N GLY A 11 11.99 17.72 11.69
CA GLY A 11 12.08 18.74 10.64
C GLY A 11 12.70 18.16 9.38
N LEU A 12 13.85 17.49 9.52
CA LEU A 12 14.57 16.87 8.41
C LEU A 12 13.74 15.78 7.73
N TYR A 13 13.07 14.93 8.51
CA TYR A 13 12.16 13.92 7.99
C TYR A 13 11.03 14.53 7.14
N ARG A 14 10.33 15.54 7.66
CA ARG A 14 9.23 16.20 6.94
C ARG A 14 9.72 16.81 5.64
N LEU A 15 10.84 17.51 5.72
CA LEU A 15 11.42 18.18 4.58
C LEU A 15 11.84 17.16 3.50
N ARG A 16 12.43 16.03 3.88
CA ARG A 16 12.74 14.94 2.95
C ARG A 16 11.50 14.41 2.22
N ILE A 17 10.41 14.18 2.96
CA ILE A 17 9.15 13.67 2.39
C ILE A 17 8.51 14.71 1.45
N GLN A 18 8.52 15.99 1.81
CA GLN A 18 8.02 17.07 0.95
C GLN A 18 8.79 17.18 -0.37
N ARG A 19 10.09 16.84 -0.36
CA ARG A 19 10.92 16.77 -1.57
C ARG A 19 10.81 15.46 -2.33
N GLY A 20 9.95 14.54 -1.89
CA GLY A 20 9.75 13.24 -2.56
C GLY A 20 10.98 12.34 -2.53
N MET A 21 11.94 12.59 -1.64
CA MET A 21 13.18 11.81 -1.58
C MET A 21 13.01 10.58 -0.66
N SER A 22 13.39 9.41 -1.17
CA SER A 22 13.56 8.24 -0.29
C SER A 22 14.73 8.47 0.67
N ARG A 23 14.68 7.84 1.85
CA ARG A 23 15.77 7.91 2.83
C ARG A 23 17.10 7.41 2.24
N LYS A 24 17.06 6.42 1.35
CA LYS A 24 18.25 5.93 0.63
C LYS A 24 18.84 6.99 -0.30
N GLN A 25 18.00 7.71 -1.05
CA GLN A 25 18.46 8.81 -1.91
C GLN A 25 19.04 9.97 -1.10
N ALA A 26 18.36 10.36 -0.01
CA ALA A 26 18.84 11.43 0.86
C ALA A 26 20.15 11.06 1.57
N ALA A 27 20.28 9.81 2.04
CA ALA A 27 21.49 9.31 2.65
C ALA A 27 22.67 9.34 1.66
N ALA A 28 22.46 8.85 0.44
CA ALA A 28 23.47 8.89 -0.62
C ALA A 28 23.86 10.33 -1.01
N ALA A 29 22.88 11.22 -1.17
CA ALA A 29 23.12 12.62 -1.55
C ALA A 29 23.79 13.46 -0.45
N SER A 30 23.69 13.02 0.81
CA SER A 30 24.26 13.73 1.97
C SER A 30 25.54 13.07 2.51
N ASP A 31 26.07 12.06 1.81
CA ASP A 31 27.21 11.24 2.25
C ASP A 31 27.02 10.65 3.67
N LEU A 32 25.83 10.09 3.90
CA LEU A 32 25.46 9.44 5.15
C LEU A 32 25.14 7.97 4.91
N SER A 33 25.41 7.14 5.92
CA SER A 33 24.83 5.81 5.93
C SER A 33 23.32 5.91 6.14
N LEU A 34 22.57 4.95 5.58
CA LEU A 34 21.12 4.86 5.76
C LEU A 34 20.74 4.82 7.25
N ASN A 35 21.53 4.12 8.06
CA ASN A 35 21.33 4.01 9.50
C ASN A 35 21.60 5.34 10.21
N ALA A 36 22.63 6.09 9.82
CA ALA A 36 22.93 7.39 10.40
C ALA A 36 21.80 8.40 10.14
N LEU A 37 21.32 8.48 8.89
CA LEU A 37 20.20 9.35 8.55
C LEU A 37 18.90 8.91 9.25
N SER A 38 18.67 7.59 9.36
CA SER A 38 17.53 7.06 10.11
C SER A 38 17.57 7.49 11.58
N SER A 39 18.71 7.35 12.25
CA SER A 39 18.86 7.75 13.65
C SER A 39 18.70 9.26 13.87
N ILE A 40 19.17 10.07 12.91
CA ILE A 40 18.98 11.53 12.93
C ILE A 40 17.50 11.88 12.77
N GLU A 41 16.82 11.38 11.72
CA GLU A 41 15.41 11.68 11.44
C GLU A 41 14.48 11.20 12.56
N ASN A 42 14.81 10.08 13.19
CA ASN A 42 14.04 9.49 14.29
C ASN A 42 14.36 10.16 15.64
N GLY A 43 15.28 11.12 15.68
CA GLY A 43 15.65 11.86 16.89
C GLY A 43 16.40 11.05 17.94
N THR A 44 16.93 9.88 17.57
CA THR A 44 17.75 9.02 18.44
C THR A 44 19.22 9.40 18.42
N ALA A 45 19.65 10.15 17.39
CA ALA A 45 20.96 10.78 17.31
C ALA A 45 20.80 12.29 17.10
N LEU A 46 21.55 13.08 17.87
CA LEU A 46 21.64 14.51 17.62
C LEU A 46 22.45 14.74 16.33
N VAL A 47 21.85 15.45 15.37
CA VAL A 47 22.51 15.82 14.13
C VAL A 47 23.61 16.84 14.39
N LYS A 48 24.81 16.60 13.85
CA LYS A 48 25.89 17.60 13.86
C LYS A 48 25.57 18.72 12.87
N LEU A 49 26.08 19.93 13.14
CA LEU A 49 25.77 21.12 12.34
C LEU A 49 26.17 20.95 10.87
N ASP A 50 27.34 20.38 10.58
CA ASP A 50 27.82 20.10 9.22
C ASP A 50 26.92 19.12 8.47
N THR A 51 26.44 18.07 9.16
CA THR A 51 25.48 17.12 8.61
C THR A 51 24.11 17.76 8.38
N LEU A 52 23.67 18.62 9.31
CA LEU A 52 22.41 19.34 9.23
C LEU A 52 22.40 20.28 8.02
N LEU A 53 23.48 21.06 7.83
CA LEU A 53 23.64 21.96 6.68
C LEU A 53 23.63 21.20 5.35
N ARG A 54 24.33 20.06 5.26
CA ARG A 54 24.29 19.19 4.07
C ARG A 54 22.88 18.69 3.78
N LEU A 55 22.17 18.20 4.80
CA LEU A 55 20.82 17.66 4.61
C LEU A 55 19.83 18.73 4.13
N VAL A 56 19.79 19.90 4.76
CA VAL A 56 18.88 20.97 4.32
C VAL A 56 19.23 21.49 2.93
N GLN A 57 20.53 21.52 2.58
CA GLN A 57 20.98 21.84 1.22
C GLN A 57 20.55 20.80 0.19
N VAL A 58 20.69 19.50 0.50
CA VAL A 58 20.20 18.39 -0.33
C VAL A 58 18.70 18.49 -0.53
N TYR A 59 17.98 18.95 0.49
CA TYR A 59 16.53 19.19 0.40
C TYR A 59 16.16 20.56 -0.21
N GLY A 60 17.13 21.33 -0.69
CA GLY A 60 16.90 22.61 -1.37
C GLY A 60 16.23 23.66 -0.47
N VAL A 61 16.60 23.71 0.81
CA VAL A 61 16.12 24.71 1.77
C VAL A 61 17.30 25.39 2.46
N ALA A 62 17.23 26.71 2.61
CA ALA A 62 18.22 27.46 3.36
C ALA A 62 18.11 27.13 4.86
N PHE A 63 19.24 27.10 5.57
CA PHE A 63 19.25 26.75 7.00
C PHE A 63 18.34 27.66 7.83
N ASP A 64 18.36 28.96 7.58
CA ASP A 64 17.53 29.93 8.31
C ASP A 64 16.04 29.70 8.08
N GLN A 65 15.66 29.34 6.86
CA GLN A 65 14.28 28.97 6.53
C GLN A 65 13.86 27.71 7.28
N PHE A 66 14.73 26.70 7.31
CA PHE A 66 14.48 25.46 8.03
C PHE A 66 14.30 25.69 9.54
N VAL A 67 15.10 26.55 10.16
CA VAL A 67 14.97 26.93 11.58
C VAL A 67 13.68 27.71 11.82
N ALA A 68 13.32 28.65 10.93
CA ALA A 68 12.06 29.38 11.02
C ALA A 68 10.84 28.44 10.94
N GLU A 69 10.87 27.44 10.06
CA GLU A 69 9.82 26.41 9.94
C GLU A 69 9.74 25.49 11.17
N LEU A 70 10.87 25.22 11.83
CA LEU A 70 10.93 24.47 13.09
C LEU A 70 10.35 25.23 14.29
N GLU A 71 10.37 26.56 14.25
CA GLU A 71 9.87 27.44 15.31
C GLU A 71 8.46 27.95 15.06
N ALA A 72 8.00 27.91 13.81
CA ALA A 72 6.63 28.21 13.44
C ALA A 72 5.65 27.25 14.13
N LYS A 73 4.63 27.80 14.82
CA LYS A 73 3.45 27.01 15.22
C LYS A 73 2.85 26.39 13.95
N PRO A 74 2.37 25.14 13.98
CA PRO A 74 1.88 24.47 12.78
C PRO A 74 0.76 25.28 12.14
N VAL A 75 1.09 25.97 11.05
CA VAL A 75 0.12 26.60 10.18
C VAL A 75 -0.48 25.46 9.37
N ARG A 76 -1.81 25.30 9.47
CA ARG A 76 -2.59 24.39 8.65
C ARG A 76 -2.10 24.46 7.22
N ALA A 77 -1.66 23.33 6.65
CA ALA A 77 -1.51 23.21 5.22
C ALA A 77 -2.88 23.49 4.58
N ALA A 78 -3.04 24.69 4.04
CA ALA A 78 -4.18 25.09 3.24
C ALA A 78 -4.02 24.44 1.86
N GLY A 79 -5.05 23.71 1.41
CA GLY A 79 -5.06 23.10 0.08
C GLY A 79 -5.31 21.59 0.07
N ALA A 80 -6.28 21.11 0.84
CA ALA A 80 -6.99 19.88 0.56
C ALA A 80 -8.47 20.23 0.53
N ALA A 81 -9.25 19.71 -0.41
CA ALA A 81 -10.69 19.64 -0.22
C ALA A 81 -10.90 18.88 1.09
N THR A 82 -11.12 19.62 2.18
CA THR A 82 -11.08 19.07 3.52
C THR A 82 -12.20 18.05 3.62
N ARG A 83 -11.85 16.78 3.81
CA ARG A 83 -12.80 15.81 4.38
C ARG A 83 -13.42 16.52 5.58
N ALA A 84 -14.73 16.76 5.55
CA ALA A 84 -15.46 17.42 6.63
C ALA A 84 -15.52 16.45 7.82
N VAL A 85 -14.40 16.32 8.52
CA VAL A 85 -14.29 15.48 9.71
C VAL A 85 -14.92 16.28 10.85
N ALA A 86 -16.06 15.79 11.35
CA ALA A 86 -16.74 16.40 12.49
C ALA A 86 -15.77 16.59 13.66
N SER A 87 -15.95 17.67 14.42
CA SER A 87 -15.04 18.02 15.53
C SER A 87 -15.00 16.94 16.61
N ASP A 88 -16.09 16.20 16.80
CA ASP A 88 -16.26 15.14 17.80
C ASP A 88 -16.10 13.71 17.23
N ALA A 89 -15.68 13.59 15.97
CA ALA A 89 -15.40 12.29 15.36
C ALA A 89 -14.23 11.59 16.06
N ARG A 90 -14.39 10.31 16.37
CA ARG A 90 -13.32 9.44 16.88
C ARG A 90 -12.74 8.59 15.75
N PHE A 91 -11.57 8.02 16.00
CA PHE A 91 -10.78 7.31 15.00
C PHE A 91 -10.42 5.94 15.52
N PHE A 92 -10.55 4.93 14.67
CA PHE A 92 -10.31 3.54 15.03
C PHE A 92 -9.45 2.82 13.99
N VAL A 93 -8.71 1.80 14.44
CA VAL A 93 -8.14 0.76 13.59
C VAL A 93 -8.97 -0.50 13.80
N LEU A 94 -9.53 -1.04 12.72
CA LEU A 94 -10.40 -2.21 12.72
C LEU A 94 -9.73 -3.38 12.02
N ASP A 95 -9.53 -4.48 12.74
CA ASP A 95 -9.10 -5.75 12.18
C ASP A 95 -10.26 -6.34 11.38
N THR A 96 -9.97 -6.73 10.14
CA THR A 96 -10.90 -7.45 9.26
C THR A 96 -10.21 -8.64 8.64
N LYS A 97 -10.94 -9.74 8.43
CA LYS A 97 -10.47 -10.89 7.66
C LYS A 97 -11.03 -10.91 6.24
N GLY A 98 -11.88 -9.96 5.90
CA GLY A 98 -12.62 -9.93 4.63
C GLY A 98 -13.66 -11.05 4.56
N ALA A 99 -14.26 -11.22 3.38
CA ALA A 99 -15.31 -12.20 3.14
C ALA A 99 -14.77 -13.64 2.95
N VAL A 100 -13.95 -14.12 3.89
CA VAL A 100 -13.41 -15.49 3.89
C VAL A 100 -14.29 -16.45 4.70
N ARG A 101 -14.34 -17.73 4.30
CA ARG A 101 -15.17 -18.76 4.96
C ARG A 101 -14.87 -18.95 6.46
N GLU A 102 -13.64 -18.66 6.87
CA GLU A 102 -13.16 -18.74 8.27
C GLU A 102 -13.50 -17.49 9.09
N ASN A 103 -14.21 -16.52 8.50
CA ASN A 103 -14.64 -15.33 9.18
C ASN A 103 -15.98 -15.57 9.89
N HIS A 104 -15.93 -15.82 11.20
CA HIS A 104 -17.11 -15.91 12.05
C HIS A 104 -17.86 -14.57 12.19
N TYR A 105 -17.24 -13.47 11.77
CA TYR A 105 -17.85 -12.15 11.65
C TYR A 105 -18.15 -11.89 10.16
N ALA A 106 -19.35 -11.40 9.85
CA ALA A 106 -19.78 -11.16 8.47
C ALA A 106 -19.21 -9.85 7.91
N ASP A 107 -18.03 -9.41 8.36
CA ASP A 107 -17.40 -8.19 7.86
C ASP A 107 -16.96 -8.36 6.40
N GLN A 108 -17.23 -7.30 5.64
CA GLN A 108 -16.94 -7.20 4.22
C GLN A 108 -16.15 -5.91 4.02
N ASP A 109 -14.91 -6.04 3.55
CA ASP A 109 -14.02 -4.91 3.29
C ASP A 109 -14.78 -3.82 2.52
N PHE A 110 -14.72 -2.58 3.00
CA PHE A 110 -15.34 -1.41 2.36
C PHE A 110 -16.88 -1.48 2.18
N VAL A 111 -17.56 -2.43 2.83
CA VAL A 111 -19.03 -2.59 2.76
C VAL A 111 -19.63 -2.52 4.15
N ALA A 112 -19.21 -3.41 5.05
CA ALA A 112 -19.81 -3.54 6.38
C ALA A 112 -18.81 -4.08 7.40
N TYR A 113 -18.99 -3.68 8.65
CA TYR A 113 -18.22 -4.19 9.78
C TYR A 113 -19.13 -4.65 10.90
N SER A 114 -19.00 -5.90 11.33
CA SER A 114 -19.84 -6.51 12.37
C SER A 114 -19.06 -6.79 13.65
N TRP A 115 -19.65 -6.50 14.81
CA TRP A 115 -19.02 -6.74 16.12
C TRP A 115 -20.02 -7.07 17.22
N ASP A 116 -19.51 -7.61 18.33
CA ASP A 116 -20.29 -7.85 19.55
C ASP A 116 -20.29 -6.58 20.43
N PRO A 117 -21.43 -5.90 20.63
CA PRO A 117 -21.50 -4.67 21.40
C PRO A 117 -21.17 -4.86 22.89
N LYS A 118 -21.33 -6.08 23.45
CA LYS A 118 -20.98 -6.37 24.86
C LYS A 118 -19.46 -6.39 25.07
N ARG A 119 -18.71 -6.83 24.05
CA ARG A 119 -17.24 -6.79 24.07
C ARG A 119 -16.70 -5.43 23.67
N PHE A 120 -17.42 -4.73 22.79
CA PHE A 120 -16.96 -3.45 22.24
C PHE A 120 -18.12 -2.52 21.87
N GLY A 121 -18.56 -1.68 22.80
CA GLY A 121 -19.67 -0.73 22.58
C GLY A 121 -19.25 0.70 22.24
N LYS A 122 -18.00 0.94 21.80
CA LYS A 122 -17.51 2.32 21.66
C LYS A 122 -17.92 2.98 20.36
N VAL A 123 -17.81 2.32 19.20
CA VAL A 123 -18.00 2.95 17.89
C VAL A 123 -19.43 3.43 17.68
N ARG A 124 -19.57 4.62 17.07
CA ARG A 124 -20.86 5.20 16.68
C ARG A 124 -20.82 5.71 15.25
N GLN A 125 -21.99 5.95 14.67
CA GLN A 125 -22.13 6.58 13.36
C GLN A 125 -21.36 7.91 13.31
N GLY A 126 -20.63 8.13 12.22
CA GLY A 126 -19.78 9.31 12.00
C GLY A 126 -18.31 9.13 12.41
N ASP A 127 -17.97 8.10 13.20
CA ASP A 127 -16.59 7.79 13.52
C ASP A 127 -15.81 7.28 12.29
N TRP A 128 -14.51 7.53 12.25
CA TRP A 128 -13.63 7.10 11.16
C TRP A 128 -12.86 5.84 11.52
N LEU A 129 -12.57 5.03 10.51
CA LEU A 129 -11.83 3.79 10.67
C LEU A 129 -10.71 3.65 9.64
N ILE A 130 -9.63 2.96 10.03
CA ILE A 130 -8.61 2.40 9.15
C ILE A 130 -8.73 0.88 9.22
N TYR A 131 -8.74 0.22 8.06
CA TYR A 131 -8.72 -1.22 7.97
C TYR A 131 -7.32 -1.77 8.22
N ARG A 132 -7.26 -2.79 9.07
CA ARG A 132 -6.07 -3.59 9.33
C ARG A 132 -6.33 -5.03 8.90
N ARG A 133 -5.43 -5.60 8.12
CA ARG A 133 -5.38 -7.04 7.88
C ARG A 133 -4.43 -7.68 8.89
N PRO A 134 -4.92 -8.50 9.84
CA PRO A 134 -4.05 -9.16 10.81
C PRO A 134 -3.13 -10.19 10.14
N GLN A 135 -1.99 -10.47 10.75
CA GLN A 135 -0.99 -11.43 10.24
C GLN A 135 -1.60 -12.79 9.85
N LYS A 136 -2.51 -13.32 10.68
CA LYS A 136 -3.15 -14.64 10.43
C LYS A 136 -4.07 -14.67 9.21
N ALA A 137 -4.52 -13.51 8.74
CA ALA A 137 -5.41 -13.37 7.59
C ALA A 137 -4.70 -12.67 6.41
N SER A 138 -3.39 -12.43 6.52
CA SER A 138 -2.62 -11.65 5.57
C SER A 138 -1.85 -12.56 4.62
N GLU A 139 -1.85 -12.17 3.35
CA GLU A 139 -1.12 -12.78 2.25
C GLU A 139 0.40 -12.50 2.35
N THR A 140 0.79 -11.48 3.13
CA THR A 140 2.18 -11.03 3.24
C THR A 140 2.97 -11.74 4.34
N GLY A 141 2.30 -12.53 5.18
CA GLY A 141 2.90 -13.13 6.38
C GLY A 141 3.13 -12.14 7.54
N SER A 142 2.73 -10.87 7.36
CA SER A 142 2.73 -9.81 8.38
C SER A 142 1.43 -9.01 8.31
N TRP A 143 1.12 -8.18 9.31
CA TRP A 143 -0.10 -7.36 9.25
C TRP A 143 0.13 -6.06 8.45
N TYR A 144 -0.93 -5.47 7.93
CA TYR A 144 -0.84 -4.22 7.17
C TYR A 144 -2.12 -3.38 7.30
N LEU A 145 -2.02 -2.09 6.95
CA LEU A 145 -3.18 -1.19 6.79
C LEU A 145 -3.43 -0.91 5.32
N PHE A 146 -4.67 -1.00 4.86
CA PHE A 146 -4.98 -1.02 3.42
C PHE A 146 -6.11 -0.12 2.95
N GLY A 147 -6.73 0.62 3.86
CA GLY A 147 -7.83 1.49 3.50
C GLY A 147 -8.45 2.14 4.71
N ALA A 148 -9.43 3.00 4.45
CA ALA A 148 -10.21 3.62 5.49
C ALA A 148 -11.64 3.90 5.02
N GLY A 149 -12.47 4.34 5.96
CA GLY A 149 -13.86 4.70 5.72
C GLY A 149 -14.46 5.35 6.96
N GLN A 150 -15.75 5.59 6.90
CA GLN A 150 -16.52 6.15 8.00
C GLN A 150 -17.65 5.18 8.38
N ILE A 151 -17.95 5.12 9.67
CA ILE A 151 -19.03 4.32 10.23
C ILE A 151 -20.35 4.98 9.86
N GLY A 152 -21.16 4.28 9.08
CA GLY A 152 -22.51 4.66 8.69
C GLY A 152 -23.57 4.15 9.66
N PRO A 153 -24.80 3.94 9.17
CA PRO A 153 -25.89 3.36 9.96
C PRO A 153 -25.49 2.02 10.60
N ILE A 154 -25.89 1.83 11.85
CA ILE A 154 -25.64 0.61 12.63
C ILE A 154 -26.96 -0.12 12.84
N THR A 155 -27.00 -1.40 12.48
CA THR A 155 -28.18 -2.27 12.63
C THR A 155 -27.89 -3.41 13.59
N ALA A 156 -28.90 -3.78 14.39
CA ALA A 156 -28.83 -4.97 15.24
C ALA A 156 -29.00 -6.24 14.39
N LEU A 157 -28.22 -7.27 14.71
CA LEU A 157 -28.31 -8.58 14.10
C LEU A 157 -29.07 -9.55 15.02
N PRO A 158 -29.73 -10.60 14.47
CA PRO A 158 -30.54 -11.54 15.27
C PRO A 158 -29.77 -12.29 16.37
N ASP A 159 -28.44 -12.41 16.23
CA ASP A 159 -27.56 -13.10 17.18
C ASP A 159 -27.01 -12.19 18.30
N GLY A 160 -27.53 -10.97 18.42
CA GLY A 160 -27.13 -9.99 19.43
C GLY A 160 -25.87 -9.18 19.07
N ARG A 161 -25.28 -9.41 17.90
CA ARG A 161 -24.24 -8.53 17.33
C ARG A 161 -24.87 -7.29 16.70
N VAL A 162 -24.01 -6.36 16.29
CA VAL A 162 -24.39 -5.21 15.47
C VAL A 162 -23.51 -5.16 14.21
N SER A 163 -24.03 -4.55 13.16
CA SER A 163 -23.32 -4.32 11.90
C SER A 163 -23.42 -2.86 11.49
N ALA A 164 -22.29 -2.23 11.21
CA ALA A 164 -22.25 -0.90 10.61
C ALA A 164 -22.06 -1.03 9.09
N GLN A 165 -22.86 -0.28 8.34
CA GLN A 165 -22.51 0.03 6.95
C GLN A 165 -21.28 0.94 6.94
N ILE A 166 -20.35 0.72 6.01
CA ILE A 166 -19.22 1.62 5.83
C ILE A 166 -19.53 2.63 4.74
N VAL A 167 -19.56 3.90 5.12
CA VAL A 167 -19.77 5.04 4.22
C VAL A 167 -18.44 5.71 3.88
N HIS A 168 -18.38 6.32 2.70
CA HIS A 168 -17.14 6.90 2.13
C HIS A 168 -15.90 5.98 2.22
N PRO A 169 -15.99 4.69 1.86
CA PRO A 169 -14.84 3.81 1.86
C PRO A 169 -13.84 4.19 0.76
N PHE A 170 -12.55 4.02 1.03
CA PHE A 170 -11.49 4.16 0.02
C PHE A 170 -10.29 3.27 0.38
N PRO A 171 -9.72 2.54 -0.60
CA PRO A 171 -8.48 1.81 -0.41
C PRO A 171 -7.30 2.78 -0.33
N PHE A 172 -6.23 2.34 0.30
CA PHE A 172 -4.95 3.07 0.27
C PHE A 172 -4.25 2.81 -1.07
N PRO A 173 -3.77 3.86 -1.75
CA PRO A 173 -2.90 3.69 -2.93
C PRO A 173 -1.61 2.93 -2.61
N HIS A 174 -1.15 3.04 -1.36
CA HIS A 174 0.01 2.34 -0.84
C HIS A 174 -0.33 1.69 0.50
N TYR A 175 -0.35 0.36 0.56
CA TYR A 175 -0.62 -0.30 1.84
C TYR A 175 0.57 -0.08 2.78
N LEU A 176 0.26 0.10 4.06
CA LEU A 176 1.24 0.36 5.09
C LEU A 176 1.62 -0.95 5.76
N LEU A 177 2.83 -1.44 5.48
CA LEU A 177 3.33 -2.70 6.00
C LEU A 177 3.91 -2.51 7.39
N ALA A 178 3.56 -3.41 8.31
CA ALA A 178 4.02 -3.41 9.69
C ALA A 178 5.54 -3.27 9.82
N ASP A 179 6.28 -4.05 9.03
CA ASP A 179 7.72 -4.23 9.19
C ASP A 179 8.54 -3.31 8.27
N GLN A 180 7.88 -2.41 7.53
CA GLN A 180 8.53 -1.42 6.67
C GLN A 180 8.02 -0.02 7.00
N ASP A 181 6.81 0.32 6.56
CA ASP A 181 6.26 1.67 6.68
C ASP A 181 5.94 2.04 8.14
N LEU A 182 5.50 1.06 8.94
CA LEU A 182 5.03 1.28 10.30
C LEU A 182 6.06 0.92 11.38
N ALA A 183 7.22 0.38 11.00
CA ALA A 183 8.24 -0.09 11.94
C ALA A 183 8.68 1.03 12.90
N ASP A 184 8.88 2.24 12.36
CA ASP A 184 9.31 3.43 13.11
C ASP A 184 8.17 4.45 13.30
N PHE A 185 6.92 4.07 13.04
CA PHE A 185 5.80 5.00 13.16
C PHE A 185 5.58 5.39 14.63
N VAL A 186 5.54 6.70 14.91
CA VAL A 186 5.35 7.24 16.25
C VAL A 186 3.87 7.45 16.53
N TRP A 187 3.29 6.55 17.31
CA TRP A 187 1.88 6.57 17.67
C TRP A 187 1.58 7.53 18.82
N ALA A 188 0.67 8.47 18.58
CA ALA A 188 0.17 9.43 19.55
C ALA A 188 -0.80 8.81 20.57
N PHE A 189 -1.55 7.77 20.20
CA PHE A 189 -2.47 7.12 21.15
C PHE A 189 -1.76 6.31 22.23
N LYS A 190 -0.64 5.66 21.90
CA LYS A 190 0.15 4.84 22.82
C LYS A 190 1.56 4.60 22.26
N PRO A 191 2.62 4.75 23.07
CA PRO A 191 3.97 4.42 22.63
C PRO A 191 4.14 2.93 22.37
N ARG A 192 4.88 2.58 21.32
CA ARG A 192 5.32 1.20 21.05
C ARG A 192 6.56 0.91 21.91
N THR A 193 6.42 -0.02 22.86
CA THR A 193 7.50 -0.38 23.80
C THR A 193 8.17 -1.71 23.49
N ARG A 194 7.64 -2.46 22.52
CA ARG A 194 8.16 -3.78 22.10
C ARG A 194 8.61 -3.75 20.64
N PRO A 195 9.66 -4.51 20.29
CA PRO A 195 10.08 -4.67 18.90
C PRO A 195 9.09 -5.54 18.12
N ASP A 196 8.31 -6.39 18.78
CA ASP A 196 7.19 -7.10 18.14
C ASP A 196 5.89 -6.28 18.21
N TRP A 197 4.90 -6.66 17.39
CA TRP A 197 3.58 -6.03 17.36
C TRP A 197 2.58 -6.71 18.31
N GLN A 198 3.05 -7.61 19.17
CA GLN A 198 2.19 -8.36 20.06
C GLN A 198 1.54 -7.44 21.08
N ARG A 199 0.22 -7.56 21.25
CA ARG A 199 -0.57 -6.77 22.22
C ARG A 199 -0.50 -5.25 22.00
N PHE A 200 -0.02 -4.79 20.84
CA PHE A 200 0.01 -3.36 20.53
C PHE A 200 -1.41 -2.85 20.22
N PHE A 201 -2.12 -3.57 19.34
CA PHE A 201 -3.55 -3.38 19.08
C PHE A 201 -4.40 -4.28 20.00
N ASN A 202 -5.68 -3.92 20.15
CA ASN A 202 -6.62 -4.66 20.97
C ASN A 202 -6.91 -6.06 20.42
N GLN A 203 -7.08 -7.02 21.32
CA GLN A 203 -7.31 -8.43 20.99
C GLN A 203 -8.63 -8.70 20.25
N TYR A 204 -9.62 -7.84 20.43
CA TYR A 204 -10.95 -7.96 19.82
C TYR A 204 -11.08 -7.21 18.49
N GLY A 205 -9.97 -6.78 17.90
CA GLY A 205 -9.94 -6.24 16.55
C GLY A 205 -10.39 -4.79 16.40
N MET A 206 -10.57 -4.05 17.50
CA MET A 206 -10.93 -2.63 17.43
C MET A 206 -10.09 -1.80 18.40
N THR A 207 -9.29 -0.89 17.85
CA THR A 207 -8.37 -0.04 18.62
C THR A 207 -8.66 1.42 18.34
N GLU A 208 -9.00 2.18 19.38
CA GLU A 208 -9.18 3.64 19.29
C GLU A 208 -7.81 4.32 19.16
N ILE A 209 -7.65 5.19 18.16
CA ILE A 209 -6.42 5.95 17.88
C ILE A 209 -6.69 7.45 17.95
N LYS A 210 -5.63 8.28 17.99
CA LYS A 210 -5.80 9.74 17.98
C LYS A 210 -5.98 10.24 16.54
N ARG A 211 -6.62 11.41 16.41
CA ARG A 211 -6.73 12.13 15.13
C ARG A 211 -5.37 12.28 14.44
N ALA A 212 -4.34 12.64 15.20
CA ALA A 212 -2.99 12.79 14.69
C ALA A 212 -2.41 11.48 14.09
N ASP A 213 -2.75 10.31 14.67
CA ASP A 213 -2.35 9.02 14.10
C ASP A 213 -3.05 8.80 12.75
N PHE A 214 -4.36 9.00 12.73
CA PHE A 214 -5.17 8.83 11.53
C PHE A 214 -4.68 9.71 10.37
N GLU A 215 -4.48 11.00 10.61
CA GLU A 215 -4.00 11.95 9.59
C GLU A 215 -2.59 11.59 9.08
N GLN A 216 -1.68 11.19 9.96
CA GLN A 216 -0.33 10.77 9.56
C GLN A 216 -0.34 9.47 8.75
N LEU A 217 -1.20 8.51 9.10
CA LEU A 217 -1.34 7.26 8.35
C LEU A 217 -1.90 7.52 6.95
N LEU A 218 -2.89 8.40 6.80
CA LEU A 218 -3.40 8.78 5.48
C LEU A 218 -2.32 9.45 4.62
N ALA A 219 -1.51 10.32 5.21
CA ALA A 219 -0.39 10.95 4.52
C ALA A 219 0.67 9.93 4.08
N LEU A 220 1.03 9.00 4.97
CA LEU A 220 2.00 7.94 4.67
C LEU A 220 1.50 6.99 3.57
N ALA A 221 0.19 6.71 3.55
CA ALA A 221 -0.47 5.91 2.52
C ALA A 221 -0.68 6.67 1.19
N GLN A 222 -0.28 7.94 1.12
CA GLN A 222 -0.41 8.81 -0.06
C GLN A 222 -1.86 8.94 -0.54
N VAL A 223 -2.80 9.00 0.40
CA VAL A 223 -4.23 9.10 0.09
C VAL A 223 -4.52 10.46 -0.55
N PRO A 224 -5.17 10.52 -1.73
CA PRO A 224 -5.48 11.78 -2.39
C PRO A 224 -6.49 12.59 -1.56
N ALA A 225 -6.39 13.91 -1.65
CA ALA A 225 -7.36 14.82 -1.02
C ALA A 225 -8.70 14.89 -1.77
N ASP A 226 -8.73 14.47 -3.03
CA ASP A 226 -9.92 14.51 -3.89
C ASP A 226 -10.96 13.48 -3.46
N ALA A 227 -12.13 13.96 -3.01
CA ALA A 227 -13.22 13.11 -2.54
C ALA A 227 -13.82 12.22 -3.64
N ALA A 228 -13.83 12.65 -4.91
CA ALA A 228 -14.35 11.85 -6.01
C ALA A 228 -13.45 10.65 -6.29
N LEU A 229 -12.13 10.86 -6.40
CA LEU A 229 -11.16 9.78 -6.59
C LEU A 229 -11.22 8.72 -5.48
N LEU A 230 -11.47 9.16 -4.25
CA LEU A 230 -11.61 8.26 -3.09
C LEU A 230 -12.86 7.39 -3.20
N GLN A 231 -14.01 7.99 -3.52
CA GLN A 231 -15.27 7.25 -3.70
C GLN A 231 -15.17 6.24 -4.84
N GLU A 232 -14.56 6.64 -5.95
CA GLU A 232 -14.29 5.76 -7.10
C GLU A 232 -13.39 4.59 -6.71
N GLY A 233 -12.29 4.84 -5.99
CA GLY A 233 -11.40 3.78 -5.52
C GLY A 233 -12.11 2.76 -4.63
N GLY A 234 -12.97 3.22 -3.72
CA GLY A 234 -13.80 2.35 -2.88
C GLY A 234 -14.78 1.49 -3.69
N ALA A 235 -15.43 2.08 -4.70
CA ALA A 235 -16.33 1.36 -5.60
C ALA A 235 -15.59 0.28 -6.41
N LEU A 236 -14.45 0.64 -7.02
CA LEU A 236 -13.63 -0.26 -7.82
C LEU A 236 -13.07 -1.41 -6.98
N TYR A 237 -12.64 -1.16 -5.74
CA TYR A 237 -12.20 -2.24 -4.86
C TYR A 237 -13.31 -3.28 -4.63
N ARG A 238 -14.54 -2.82 -4.36
CA ARG A 238 -15.69 -3.72 -4.19
C ARG A 238 -16.01 -4.49 -5.47
N GLN A 239 -15.97 -3.80 -6.62
CA GLN A 239 -16.20 -4.37 -7.94
C GLN A 239 -15.23 -5.54 -8.21
N ILE A 240 -13.92 -5.30 -8.04
CA ILE A 240 -12.88 -6.31 -8.19
C ILE A 240 -13.09 -7.46 -7.19
N SER A 241 -13.46 -7.14 -5.94
CA SER A 241 -13.68 -8.16 -4.91
C SER A 241 -14.90 -9.04 -5.19
N ALA A 242 -15.89 -8.53 -5.92
CA ALA A 242 -17.07 -9.25 -6.34
C ALA A 242 -16.88 -10.02 -7.67
N GLY A 243 -15.67 -10.02 -8.25
CA GLY A 243 -15.39 -10.67 -9.53
C GLY A 243 -15.95 -9.92 -10.75
N GLN A 244 -16.26 -8.63 -10.60
CA GLN A 244 -16.82 -7.79 -11.66
C GLN A 244 -15.69 -6.95 -12.26
N TYR A 245 -15.13 -7.38 -13.39
CA TYR A 245 -13.89 -6.78 -13.92
C TYR A 245 -14.08 -5.89 -15.15
N LEU A 246 -15.30 -5.81 -15.66
CA LEU A 246 -15.64 -5.00 -16.83
C LEU A 246 -15.39 -3.51 -16.54
N LEU A 247 -14.62 -2.87 -17.41
CA LEU A 247 -14.46 -1.42 -17.45
C LEU A 247 -14.54 -0.96 -18.91
N THR A 248 -15.57 -0.19 -19.26
CA THR A 248 -15.82 0.25 -20.63
C THR A 248 -14.95 1.44 -21.04
N GLU A 249 -14.76 1.68 -22.34
CA GLU A 249 -13.98 2.82 -22.87
C GLU A 249 -14.51 4.18 -22.37
N ARG A 250 -15.83 4.30 -22.16
CA ARG A 250 -16.48 5.51 -21.61
C ARG A 250 -16.03 5.81 -20.18
N GLU A 251 -15.62 4.79 -19.44
CA GLU A 251 -15.22 4.87 -18.04
C GLU A 251 -13.70 5.08 -17.87
N GLU A 252 -12.89 4.92 -18.92
CA GLU A 252 -11.42 4.83 -18.81
C GLU A 252 -10.70 6.12 -18.38
N THR A 253 -11.25 7.30 -18.64
CA THR A 253 -10.50 8.57 -18.51
C THR A 253 -9.95 8.84 -17.11
N VAL A 254 -10.76 8.63 -16.06
CA VAL A 254 -10.35 8.80 -14.66
C VAL A 254 -10.42 7.47 -13.89
N LEU A 255 -11.49 6.69 -14.08
CA LEU A 255 -11.67 5.41 -13.40
C LEU A 255 -10.61 4.38 -13.80
N GLY A 256 -10.08 4.46 -15.03
CA GLY A 256 -9.01 3.58 -15.49
C GLY A 256 -7.74 3.71 -14.66
N ARG A 257 -7.30 4.94 -14.37
CA ARG A 257 -6.08 5.19 -13.58
C ARG A 257 -6.26 4.80 -12.11
N VAL A 258 -7.40 5.13 -11.51
CA VAL A 258 -7.72 4.75 -10.13
C VAL A 258 -7.84 3.23 -10.02
N GLY A 259 -8.54 2.60 -10.97
CA GLY A 259 -8.70 1.14 -11.04
C GLY A 259 -7.38 0.40 -11.19
N GLN A 260 -6.50 0.87 -12.07
CA GLN A 260 -5.14 0.31 -12.19
C GLN A 260 -4.34 0.47 -10.90
N THR A 261 -4.45 1.60 -10.21
CA THR A 261 -3.75 1.82 -8.93
C THR A 261 -4.23 0.83 -7.86
N VAL A 262 -5.55 0.68 -7.72
CA VAL A 262 -6.17 -0.26 -6.77
C VAL A 262 -5.82 -1.71 -7.11
N LEU A 263 -5.93 -2.10 -8.38
CA LEU A 263 -5.59 -3.43 -8.86
C LEU A 263 -4.11 -3.75 -8.64
N ALA A 264 -3.22 -2.82 -9.02
CA ALA A 264 -1.78 -3.01 -8.91
C ALA A 264 -1.36 -3.23 -7.45
N GLU A 265 -1.88 -2.43 -6.52
CA GLU A 265 -1.53 -2.59 -5.11
C GLU A 265 -2.07 -3.90 -4.54
N ARG A 266 -3.29 -4.29 -4.91
CA ARG A 266 -3.87 -5.58 -4.53
C ARG A 266 -3.07 -6.76 -5.06
N VAL A 267 -2.66 -6.72 -6.33
CA VAL A 267 -1.81 -7.77 -6.94
C VAL A 267 -0.48 -7.84 -6.21
N LYS A 268 0.20 -6.70 -5.97
CA LYS A 268 1.46 -6.69 -5.22
C LYS A 268 1.30 -7.30 -3.83
N ALA A 269 0.23 -6.98 -3.12
CA ALA A 269 -0.07 -7.56 -1.81
C ALA A 269 -0.29 -9.09 -1.88
N ASN A 270 -1.03 -9.59 -2.89
CA ASN A 270 -1.25 -11.02 -3.11
C ASN A 270 0.04 -11.81 -3.36
N TYR A 271 1.04 -11.16 -3.95
CA TYR A 271 2.40 -11.69 -4.15
C TYR A 271 3.33 -11.42 -2.96
N ALA A 272 2.80 -11.02 -1.80
CA ALA A 272 3.57 -10.64 -0.62
C ALA A 272 4.64 -9.56 -0.89
N TYR A 273 4.37 -8.65 -1.84
CA TYR A 273 5.31 -7.68 -2.39
C TYR A 273 6.61 -8.33 -2.89
N ARG A 274 6.49 -9.36 -3.73
CA ARG A 274 7.62 -10.02 -4.37
C ARG A 274 7.40 -10.19 -5.86
N CYS A 275 8.48 -10.08 -6.63
CA CYS A 275 8.47 -10.45 -8.04
C CYS A 275 8.24 -11.96 -8.18
N ALA A 276 7.27 -12.34 -9.01
CA ALA A 276 6.87 -13.72 -9.25
C ALA A 276 8.02 -14.60 -9.75
N VAL A 277 8.95 -14.02 -10.51
CA VAL A 277 10.09 -14.77 -11.08
C VAL A 277 11.30 -14.77 -10.15
N THR A 278 11.71 -13.59 -9.70
CA THR A 278 13.02 -13.39 -9.06
C THR A 278 12.97 -13.39 -7.53
N GLY A 279 11.79 -13.19 -6.94
CA GLY A 279 11.63 -12.99 -5.50
C GLY A 279 12.09 -11.63 -4.97
N ILE A 280 12.55 -10.72 -5.85
CA ILE A 280 12.86 -9.32 -5.48
C ILE A 280 11.69 -8.74 -4.69
N ASN A 281 11.98 -8.21 -3.51
CA ASN A 281 10.98 -7.70 -2.57
C ASN A 281 11.09 -6.19 -2.30
N THR A 282 11.93 -5.50 -3.07
CA THR A 282 12.02 -4.03 -3.01
C THR A 282 10.77 -3.46 -3.68
N ARG A 283 9.81 -2.93 -2.90
CA ARG A 283 8.49 -2.48 -3.39
C ARG A 283 8.56 -1.51 -4.58
N ALA A 284 9.54 -0.60 -4.59
CA ALA A 284 9.74 0.35 -5.69
C ALA A 284 10.17 -0.30 -7.02
N LEU A 285 10.61 -1.56 -6.98
CA LEU A 285 10.98 -2.37 -8.14
C LEU A 285 9.90 -3.43 -8.44
N LEU A 286 8.65 -3.20 -8.04
CA LEU A 286 7.54 -4.09 -8.36
C LEU A 286 6.56 -3.41 -9.30
N VAL A 287 6.30 -4.08 -10.41
CA VAL A 287 5.35 -3.68 -11.45
C VAL A 287 4.23 -4.71 -11.48
N ALA A 288 2.99 -4.24 -11.57
CA ALA A 288 1.84 -5.10 -11.81
C ALA A 288 1.61 -5.13 -13.33
N SER A 289 2.08 -6.19 -13.97
CA SER A 289 2.15 -6.34 -15.42
C SER A 289 0.95 -7.12 -15.94
N HIS A 290 0.24 -6.58 -16.94
CA HIS A 290 -0.92 -7.26 -17.54
C HIS A 290 -0.48 -8.39 -18.47
N ILE A 291 -1.15 -9.54 -18.39
CA ILE A 291 -0.88 -10.69 -19.27
C ILE A 291 -1.52 -10.45 -20.64
N ILE A 292 -2.83 -10.22 -20.65
CA ILE A 292 -3.56 -9.71 -21.81
C ILE A 292 -3.48 -8.18 -21.73
N PRO A 293 -2.93 -7.50 -22.75
CA PRO A 293 -2.77 -6.05 -22.73
C PRO A 293 -4.09 -5.34 -22.48
N TRP A 294 -4.04 -4.27 -21.67
CA TRP A 294 -5.21 -3.49 -21.23
C TRP A 294 -6.21 -3.11 -22.34
N ARG A 295 -5.70 -2.82 -23.55
CA ARG A 295 -6.49 -2.40 -24.72
C ARG A 295 -7.28 -3.53 -25.40
N VAL A 296 -7.00 -4.79 -25.11
CA VAL A 296 -7.52 -5.94 -25.87
C VAL A 296 -8.86 -6.43 -25.33
N ASP A 297 -8.99 -6.55 -24.00
CA ASP A 297 -10.17 -7.17 -23.39
C ASP A 297 -10.66 -6.35 -22.18
N ALA A 298 -11.80 -5.68 -22.37
CA ALA A 298 -12.43 -4.85 -21.35
C ALA A 298 -12.89 -5.66 -20.12
N GLN A 299 -13.15 -6.97 -20.26
CA GLN A 299 -13.53 -7.85 -19.16
C GLN A 299 -12.32 -8.30 -18.33
N LYS A 300 -11.09 -8.11 -18.82
CA LYS A 300 -9.85 -8.52 -18.13
C LYS A 300 -9.02 -7.36 -17.62
N ARG A 301 -9.46 -6.12 -17.81
CA ARG A 301 -8.76 -4.90 -17.36
C ARG A 301 -8.54 -4.88 -15.85
N LEU A 302 -9.60 -5.16 -15.09
CA LEU A 302 -9.59 -5.14 -13.63
C LEU A 302 -9.49 -6.54 -13.00
N ASP A 303 -9.22 -7.57 -13.80
CA ASP A 303 -9.09 -8.94 -13.34
C ASP A 303 -7.70 -9.18 -12.74
N PRO A 304 -7.57 -9.46 -11.42
CA PRO A 304 -6.27 -9.75 -10.83
C PRO A 304 -5.60 -11.02 -11.40
N GLY A 305 -6.38 -11.98 -11.93
CA GLY A 305 -5.85 -13.17 -12.61
C GLY A 305 -5.21 -12.88 -13.97
N ASN A 306 -5.44 -11.68 -14.51
CA ASN A 306 -4.80 -11.17 -15.73
C ASN A 306 -3.56 -10.31 -15.42
N VAL A 307 -3.05 -10.31 -14.19
CA VAL A 307 -1.93 -9.45 -13.78
C VAL A 307 -0.89 -10.23 -12.98
N ILE A 308 0.40 -10.01 -13.28
CA ILE A 308 1.54 -10.65 -12.61
C ILE A 308 2.41 -9.58 -11.95
N CYS A 309 2.83 -9.81 -10.70
CA CYS A 309 3.82 -8.96 -10.04
C CYS A 309 5.22 -9.29 -10.55
N LEU A 310 5.83 -8.40 -11.34
CA LEU A 310 7.16 -8.57 -11.94
C LEU A 310 8.13 -7.48 -11.47
N SER A 311 9.42 -7.67 -11.71
CA SER A 311 10.43 -6.61 -11.58
C SER A 311 10.61 -5.90 -12.92
N PRO A 312 11.17 -4.67 -12.99
CA PRO A 312 11.11 -3.85 -14.20
C PRO A 312 11.74 -4.51 -15.43
N LEU A 313 12.85 -5.25 -15.24
CA LEU A 313 13.47 -6.02 -16.33
C LEU A 313 12.53 -7.11 -16.86
N TRP A 314 11.88 -7.85 -15.95
CA TRP A 314 11.00 -8.96 -16.30
C TRP A 314 9.69 -8.49 -16.91
N ASP A 315 9.13 -7.41 -16.38
CA ASP A 315 7.97 -6.69 -16.95
C ASP A 315 8.24 -6.31 -18.40
N ARG A 316 9.35 -5.61 -18.67
CA ARG A 316 9.70 -5.21 -20.04
C ARG A 316 10.04 -6.38 -20.95
N ALA A 317 10.73 -7.39 -20.45
CA ALA A 317 11.01 -8.59 -21.26
C ALA A 317 9.71 -9.34 -21.61
N PHE A 318 8.75 -9.38 -20.69
CA PHE A 318 7.46 -10.03 -20.90
C PHE A 318 6.61 -9.24 -21.90
N ASP A 319 6.45 -7.94 -21.71
CA ASP A 319 5.72 -7.05 -22.62
C ASP A 319 6.26 -7.07 -24.06
N GLN A 320 7.57 -7.22 -24.22
CA GLN A 320 8.22 -7.31 -25.54
C GLN A 320 8.17 -8.73 -26.13
N GLY A 321 7.62 -9.72 -25.43
CA GLY A 321 7.57 -11.11 -25.88
C GLY A 321 8.91 -11.84 -25.84
N LEU A 322 9.91 -11.31 -25.13
CA LEU A 322 11.22 -11.95 -24.97
C LEU A 322 11.18 -13.07 -23.93
N VAL A 323 10.22 -13.03 -23.02
CA VAL A 323 9.92 -14.11 -22.07
C VAL A 323 8.42 -14.34 -22.02
N THR A 324 8.03 -15.55 -21.64
CA THR A 324 6.64 -15.87 -21.32
C THR A 324 6.56 -16.95 -20.24
N PHE A 325 5.35 -17.39 -19.90
CA PHE A 325 5.11 -18.46 -18.94
C PHE A 325 4.20 -19.54 -19.52
N THR A 326 4.47 -20.81 -19.20
CA THR A 326 3.60 -21.92 -19.66
C THR A 326 2.21 -21.83 -19.03
N PRO A 327 1.12 -22.06 -19.78
CA PRO A 327 -0.25 -21.95 -19.26
C PRO A 327 -0.55 -22.96 -18.14
N GLU A 328 0.01 -24.17 -18.21
CA GLU A 328 -0.31 -25.29 -17.33
C GLU A 328 0.50 -25.22 -16.03
N ASP A 329 1.81 -25.04 -16.17
CA ASP A 329 2.78 -25.18 -15.08
C ASP A 329 3.37 -23.85 -14.60
N LYS A 330 3.05 -22.74 -15.28
CA LYS A 330 3.55 -21.40 -14.99
C LYS A 330 5.07 -21.36 -14.92
N ARG A 331 5.73 -22.01 -15.88
CA ARG A 331 7.20 -22.05 -15.98
C ARG A 331 7.71 -20.98 -16.93
N VAL A 332 8.83 -20.38 -16.60
CA VAL A 332 9.51 -19.41 -17.47
C VAL A 332 9.94 -20.07 -18.77
N VAL A 333 9.63 -19.40 -19.88
CA VAL A 333 10.06 -19.72 -21.24
C VAL A 333 10.75 -18.51 -21.81
N LEU A 334 11.93 -18.71 -22.41
CA LEU A 334 12.73 -17.64 -23.01
C LEU A 334 12.60 -17.70 -24.54
N SER A 335 12.46 -16.53 -25.16
CA SER A 335 12.45 -16.41 -26.62
C SER A 335 13.85 -16.73 -27.17
N PRO A 336 13.97 -17.47 -28.30
CA PRO A 336 15.24 -17.61 -28.99
C PRO A 336 15.86 -16.27 -29.41
N ALA A 337 15.05 -15.20 -29.55
CA ALA A 337 15.51 -13.86 -29.92
C ALA A 337 16.52 -13.27 -28.92
N ILE A 338 16.46 -13.66 -27.63
CA ILE A 338 17.38 -13.12 -26.61
C ILE A 338 18.82 -13.60 -26.81
N ARG A 339 19.05 -14.72 -27.53
CA ARG A 339 20.37 -15.34 -27.67
C ARG A 339 21.42 -14.44 -28.32
N ARG A 340 20.98 -13.43 -29.08
CA ARG A 340 21.85 -12.43 -29.70
C ARG A 340 22.39 -11.41 -28.70
N ASP A 341 21.72 -11.23 -27.56
CA ASP A 341 22.13 -10.38 -26.46
C ASP A 341 22.64 -11.25 -25.29
N HIS A 342 23.96 -11.43 -25.23
CA HIS A 342 24.59 -12.23 -24.20
C HIS A 342 24.40 -11.67 -22.79
N ALA A 343 24.33 -10.34 -22.63
CA ALA A 343 24.16 -9.71 -21.33
C ALA A 343 22.74 -9.95 -20.80
N LEU A 344 21.73 -9.75 -21.65
CA LEU A 344 20.34 -10.06 -21.30
C LEU A 344 20.14 -11.56 -21.03
N THR A 345 20.72 -12.42 -21.88
CA THR A 345 20.67 -13.87 -21.69
C THR A 345 21.24 -14.28 -20.34
N ALA A 346 22.39 -13.72 -19.94
CA ALA A 346 22.99 -14.02 -18.64
C ALA A 346 22.07 -13.65 -17.45
N LEU A 347 21.23 -12.62 -17.58
CA LEU A 347 20.28 -12.19 -16.55
C LEU A 347 19.01 -13.07 -16.49
N LEU A 348 18.56 -13.59 -17.63
CA LEU A 348 17.28 -14.32 -17.74
C LEU A 348 17.44 -15.85 -17.69
N ALA A 349 18.49 -16.39 -18.32
CA ALA A 349 18.75 -17.83 -18.42
C ALA A 349 18.74 -18.59 -17.07
N PRO A 350 19.24 -18.03 -15.95
CA PRO A 350 19.16 -18.72 -14.66
C PRO A 350 17.74 -19.07 -14.19
N TYR A 351 16.72 -18.40 -14.75
CA TYR A 351 15.32 -18.60 -14.41
C TYR A 351 14.56 -19.46 -15.41
N GLU A 352 15.16 -19.86 -16.52
CA GLU A 352 14.52 -20.70 -17.53
C GLU A 352 13.98 -21.99 -16.91
N HIS A 353 12.77 -22.37 -17.30
CA HIS A 353 12.01 -23.51 -16.78
C HIS A 353 11.66 -23.46 -15.29
N ARG A 354 12.07 -22.45 -14.51
CA ARG A 354 11.63 -22.31 -13.11
C ARG A 354 10.14 -22.01 -13.06
N LYS A 355 9.47 -22.54 -12.03
CA LYS A 355 8.07 -22.18 -11.73
C LYS A 355 8.01 -20.77 -11.14
N LEU A 356 6.97 -20.04 -11.49
CA LEU A 356 6.64 -18.78 -10.84
C LEU A 356 6.33 -19.00 -9.35
N ASN A 357 6.71 -18.04 -8.52
CA ASN A 357 6.16 -17.89 -7.18
C ASN A 357 4.72 -17.39 -7.34
N LEU A 358 3.75 -18.27 -7.10
CA LEU A 358 2.33 -17.97 -7.29
C LEU A 358 1.74 -17.22 -6.09
N PRO A 359 0.73 -16.36 -6.31
CA PRO A 359 0.01 -15.71 -5.22
C PRO A 359 -0.92 -16.70 -4.52
N GLY A 360 -1.32 -16.39 -3.27
CA GLY A 360 -2.27 -17.23 -2.53
C GLY A 360 -3.70 -17.22 -3.10
N GLN A 361 -4.05 -16.17 -3.83
CA GLN A 361 -5.33 -16.01 -4.53
C GLN A 361 -5.08 -15.35 -5.90
N PHE A 362 -6.01 -15.52 -6.84
CA PHE A 362 -5.92 -14.94 -8.18
C PHE A 362 -4.63 -15.34 -8.93
N VAL A 363 -4.39 -16.65 -9.02
CA VAL A 363 -3.29 -17.20 -9.80
C VAL A 363 -3.44 -16.79 -11.27
N PRO A 364 -2.34 -16.45 -11.99
CA PRO A 364 -2.38 -16.11 -13.40
C PRO A 364 -3.17 -17.11 -14.24
N GLU A 365 -4.17 -16.64 -14.98
CA GLU A 365 -5.06 -17.53 -15.71
C GLU A 365 -4.32 -18.28 -16.84
N ALA A 366 -4.67 -19.55 -17.05
CA ALA A 366 -4.10 -20.35 -18.14
C ALA A 366 -4.48 -19.78 -19.51
N THR A 367 -5.72 -19.35 -19.68
CA THR A 367 -6.21 -18.74 -20.93
C THR A 367 -5.52 -17.42 -21.23
N ALA A 368 -5.26 -16.59 -20.22
CA ALA A 368 -4.51 -15.34 -20.40
C ALA A 368 -3.06 -15.61 -20.83
N LEU A 369 -2.38 -16.56 -20.20
CA LEU A 369 -1.02 -16.94 -20.61
C LEU A 369 -0.98 -17.59 -21.99
N ALA A 370 -1.98 -18.38 -22.35
CA ALA A 370 -2.11 -18.92 -23.70
C ALA A 370 -2.24 -17.80 -24.74
N TYR A 371 -3.02 -16.75 -24.45
CA TYR A 371 -3.10 -15.56 -25.30
C TYR A 371 -1.72 -14.90 -25.47
N HIS A 372 -1.00 -14.65 -24.37
CA HIS A 372 0.33 -14.04 -24.44
C HIS A 372 1.30 -14.89 -25.28
N ASN A 373 1.28 -16.21 -25.09
CA ASN A 373 2.12 -17.15 -25.84
C ASN A 373 1.82 -17.16 -27.35
N GLN A 374 0.56 -16.91 -27.74
CA GLN A 374 0.14 -16.95 -29.13
C GLN A 374 0.32 -15.61 -29.85
N HIS A 375 0.17 -14.49 -29.14
CA HIS A 375 0.05 -13.17 -29.76
C HIS A 375 1.19 -12.20 -29.45
N ILE A 376 1.97 -12.44 -28.40
CA ILE A 376 2.99 -11.50 -27.92
C ILE A 376 4.36 -12.18 -27.91
N PHE A 377 4.44 -13.41 -27.41
CA PHE A 377 5.69 -14.14 -27.30
C PHE A 377 6.37 -14.36 -28.66
N GLN A 378 7.66 -14.05 -28.72
CA GLN A 378 8.49 -14.24 -29.90
C GLN A 378 9.06 -15.67 -29.87
N ALA A 379 8.31 -16.63 -30.40
CA ALA A 379 8.69 -18.04 -30.39
C ALA A 379 9.96 -18.37 -31.19
#